data_AF-A0A239NNA4-F1
#
_entry.id   AF-A0A239NNA4-F1
#
_cell.length_a   1.000
_cell.length_b   1.000
_cell.length_c   1.000
_cell.angle_alpha   90.00
_cell.angle_beta   90.00
_cell.angle_gamma   90.00
#
_symmetry.space_group_name_H-M   'P 1'
#
loop_
_entity.id
_entity.type
_entity.pdbx_description
1 polymer ?
#
loop_
_entity_poly.entity_id
_entity_poly.type
_entity_poly.pdbx_seq_one_letter_code
_entity_poly.pdbx_strand_id
1 'polypeptide(L)'
;MSDEAESVRALLTTVAERGAGERLVPPVAELIGRARRARRRRRAFSFAAVLAVAAAIALPQAIPDRAPAEQPWPGYPATGPGTAAALAAGHWTRLPEAPIPGRTGAAVVWTGSEMLVWGGRVGDSARSDGAAYRPADRRWTVLPEAPLTPRTQMAYAWTGTVLFVWSESDGAVYDPVARSWRLVPTSPLSWRTGPTAVWTGRDVLVIGGWTDDGRPLADGAAYDPATARWRPLPALPVASDHPVTRLVPLAASDQVYVWATWAHRVNTSENSFETTFGMDLFRLDTRTDTWSTPVASGEAPTGVDQPVWTGHEIVVPAAMPYRPGSGPVGVGLRGGRLDPAGGLWRPITHGPVDDLRGQSVWTGAALVSFGNGAGAAWDPTTDLWKGSVGADHRELRDGLDGHAPADLGRADRGRQLRKLTVLTVGAPPVRRLVFRILRDPERVSPPRRPSSGGRGLSRSPVRSSGPST
;
A
#
# COMPACT_ATOMS: atom_id res chain seq x y z
N MET A 1 -35.66 23.53 8.42
CA MET A 1 -36.42 24.05 9.59
C MET A 1 -37.78 24.66 9.22
N SER A 2 -38.23 24.66 7.95
CA SER A 2 -39.57 25.18 7.57
C SER A 2 -40.65 24.10 7.37
N ASP A 3 -40.31 22.85 7.03
CA ASP A 3 -41.33 21.80 6.75
C ASP A 3 -42.04 21.22 7.99
N GLU A 4 -41.39 21.28 9.16
CA GLU A 4 -41.92 20.67 10.38
C GLU A 4 -43.00 21.54 11.04
N ALA A 5 -42.90 22.86 10.87
CA ALA A 5 -43.88 23.83 11.41
C ALA A 5 -45.19 23.86 10.61
N GLU A 6 -45.12 23.56 9.30
CA GLU A 6 -46.27 23.52 8.40
C GLU A 6 -47.08 22.23 8.58
N SER A 7 -46.38 21.10 8.83
CA SER A 7 -46.99 19.81 9.16
C SER A 7 -47.79 19.83 10.48
N VAL A 8 -47.30 20.56 11.48
CA VAL A 8 -48.00 20.71 12.78
C VAL A 8 -49.21 21.62 12.67
N ARG A 9 -49.17 22.66 11.80
CA ARG A 9 -50.33 23.51 11.53
C ARG A 9 -51.44 22.76 10.80
N ALA A 10 -51.10 21.95 9.80
CA ALA A 10 -52.08 21.14 9.07
C ALA A 10 -52.81 20.14 9.97
N LEU A 11 -52.08 19.51 10.91
CA LEU A 11 -52.64 18.53 11.85
C LEU A 11 -53.62 19.17 12.86
N LEU A 12 -53.35 20.40 13.29
CA LEU A 12 -54.19 21.14 14.25
C LEU A 12 -55.49 21.66 13.61
N THR A 13 -55.48 21.98 12.31
CA THR A 13 -56.69 22.37 11.58
C THR A 13 -57.63 21.17 11.37
N THR A 14 -57.09 19.97 11.12
CA THR A 14 -57.89 18.74 10.95
C THR A 14 -58.61 18.30 12.23
N VAL A 15 -58.04 18.60 13.41
CA VAL A 15 -58.64 18.28 14.72
C VAL A 15 -59.73 19.29 15.12
N ALA A 16 -59.70 20.51 14.57
CA ALA A 16 -60.72 21.53 14.84
C ALA A 16 -62.02 21.35 14.02
N GLU A 17 -61.95 20.67 12.86
CA GLU A 17 -63.09 20.53 11.94
C GLU A 17 -63.93 19.24 12.14
N ARG A 18 -63.46 18.29 12.96
CA ARG A 18 -64.19 17.06 13.26
C ARG A 18 -64.31 16.83 14.76
N GLY A 19 -65.46 17.15 15.33
CA GLY A 19 -65.89 16.57 16.62
C GLY A 19 -66.43 17.57 17.62
N ALA A 20 -67.58 18.17 17.29
CA ALA A 20 -68.50 18.61 18.32
C ALA A 20 -69.13 17.38 18.99
N GLY A 21 -69.04 17.30 20.31
CA GLY A 21 -69.90 16.45 21.15
C GLY A 21 -69.24 15.21 21.75
N GLU A 22 -68.45 15.39 22.82
CA GLU A 22 -68.68 14.76 24.13
C GLU A 22 -67.54 15.15 25.11
N ARG A 23 -67.89 15.23 26.40
CA ARG A 23 -67.15 15.93 27.46
C ARG A 23 -66.02 15.09 28.10
N LEU A 24 -64.99 15.84 28.53
CA LEU A 24 -63.99 15.57 29.60
C LEU A 24 -62.68 14.85 29.23
N VAL A 25 -61.71 15.63 28.74
CA VAL A 25 -60.26 15.33 28.79
C VAL A 25 -59.63 16.18 29.93
N PRO A 26 -58.66 15.68 30.73
CA PRO A 26 -58.15 16.37 31.92
C PRO A 26 -57.41 17.67 31.60
N PRO A 27 -57.25 18.60 32.57
CA PRO A 27 -56.84 19.96 32.28
C PRO A 27 -55.38 20.02 31.81
N VAL A 28 -55.17 20.78 30.73
CA VAL A 28 -53.90 21.17 30.08
C VAL A 28 -52.78 21.57 31.06
N ALA A 29 -53.12 21.97 32.29
CA ALA A 29 -52.19 22.24 33.38
C ALA A 29 -51.32 21.02 33.80
N GLU A 30 -51.84 19.78 33.73
CA GLU A 30 -51.08 18.60 34.12
C GLU A 30 -50.01 18.21 33.08
N LEU A 31 -50.32 18.44 31.79
CA LEU A 31 -49.41 18.21 30.66
C LEU A 31 -48.27 19.25 30.64
N ILE A 32 -48.57 20.52 30.95
CA ILE A 32 -47.57 21.59 31.10
C ILE A 32 -46.68 21.34 32.34
N GLY A 33 -47.24 20.80 33.43
CA GLY A 33 -46.50 20.39 34.62
C GLY A 33 -45.54 19.21 34.38
N ARG A 34 -45.95 18.21 33.58
CA ARG A 34 -45.10 17.08 33.16
C ARG A 34 -44.00 17.52 32.18
N ALA A 35 -44.30 18.43 31.24
CA ALA A 35 -43.30 19.00 30.33
C ALA A 35 -42.23 19.87 31.04
N ARG A 36 -42.61 20.65 32.07
CA ARG A 36 -41.65 21.42 32.88
C ARG A 36 -40.75 20.54 33.76
N ARG A 37 -41.29 19.43 34.31
CA ARG A 37 -40.50 18.44 35.08
C ARG A 37 -39.56 17.61 34.19
N ALA A 38 -39.95 17.27 32.96
CA ALA A 38 -39.09 16.63 31.98
C ALA A 38 -37.95 17.55 31.48
N ARG A 39 -38.22 18.86 31.32
CA ARG A 39 -37.21 19.86 30.92
C ARG A 39 -36.20 20.18 32.03
N ARG A 40 -36.61 20.15 33.32
CA ARG A 40 -35.69 20.25 34.47
C ARG A 40 -34.82 18.99 34.65
N ARG A 41 -35.36 17.78 34.44
CA ARG A 41 -34.57 16.53 34.49
C ARG A 41 -33.56 16.42 33.34
N ARG A 42 -33.91 16.87 32.12
CA ARG A 42 -32.96 16.94 30.99
C ARG A 42 -31.84 17.96 31.21
N ARG A 43 -32.13 19.14 31.80
CA ARG A 43 -31.08 20.13 32.13
C ARG A 43 -30.15 19.71 33.26
N ALA A 44 -30.65 18.97 34.26
CA ALA A 44 -29.81 18.42 35.34
C ALA A 44 -28.90 17.28 34.85
N PHE A 45 -29.38 16.40 33.96
CA PHE A 45 -28.54 15.38 33.32
C PHE A 45 -27.50 15.98 32.36
N SER A 46 -27.85 17.05 31.63
CA SER A 46 -26.89 17.76 30.77
C SER A 46 -25.80 18.49 31.58
N PHE A 47 -26.11 19.07 32.74
CA PHE A 47 -25.11 19.72 33.59
C PHE A 47 -24.19 18.72 34.31
N ALA A 48 -24.73 17.59 34.78
CA ALA A 48 -23.92 16.53 35.40
C ALA A 48 -23.03 15.80 34.38
N ALA A 49 -23.51 15.57 33.15
CA ALA A 49 -22.70 15.00 32.07
C ALA A 49 -21.61 15.97 31.57
N VAL A 50 -21.92 17.27 31.48
CA VAL A 50 -20.92 18.29 31.11
C VAL A 50 -19.89 18.49 32.22
N LEU A 51 -20.26 18.43 33.51
CA LEU A 51 -19.30 18.47 34.62
C LEU A 51 -18.48 17.18 34.76
N ALA A 52 -19.03 16.01 34.45
CA ALA A 52 -18.26 14.76 34.43
C ALA A 52 -17.28 14.69 33.26
N VAL A 53 -17.65 15.23 32.09
CA VAL A 53 -16.74 15.36 30.93
C VAL A 53 -15.70 16.46 31.18
N ALA A 54 -16.07 17.59 31.80
CA ALA A 54 -15.11 18.63 32.17
C ALA A 54 -14.14 18.18 33.28
N ALA A 55 -14.60 17.37 34.25
CA ALA A 55 -13.72 16.78 35.28
C ALA A 55 -12.81 15.68 34.72
N ALA A 56 -13.23 14.95 33.69
CA ALA A 56 -12.39 14.00 32.96
C ALA A 56 -11.35 14.67 32.05
N ILE A 57 -11.64 15.89 31.55
CA ILE A 57 -10.71 16.70 30.75
C ILE A 57 -9.74 17.52 31.64
N ALA A 58 -10.04 17.68 32.94
CA ALA A 58 -9.25 18.50 33.87
C ALA A 58 -8.38 17.72 34.88
N LEU A 59 -8.31 16.38 34.82
CA LEU A 59 -7.19 15.69 35.47
C LEU A 59 -5.97 15.75 34.55
N PRO A 60 -4.87 16.42 34.93
CA PRO A 60 -3.60 16.14 34.29
C PRO A 60 -3.30 14.67 34.59
N GLN A 61 -3.50 13.81 33.60
CA GLN A 61 -2.85 12.51 33.60
C GLN A 61 -1.36 12.83 33.49
N ALA A 62 -0.70 12.91 34.64
CA ALA A 62 0.75 12.91 34.70
C ALA A 62 1.19 11.58 34.10
N ILE A 63 1.37 11.56 32.78
CA ILE A 63 2.26 10.61 32.12
C ILE A 63 3.60 10.91 32.77
N PRO A 64 4.21 10.00 33.54
CA PRO A 64 5.52 10.26 34.09
C PRO A 64 6.42 10.62 32.91
N ASP A 65 7.05 11.81 33.00
CA ASP A 65 8.14 12.27 32.14
C ASP A 65 9.32 11.31 32.29
N ARG A 66 9.17 10.10 31.75
CA ARG A 66 10.29 9.40 31.18
C ARG A 66 10.29 9.83 29.73
N ALA A 67 11.24 10.69 29.38
CA ALA A 67 11.82 10.62 28.05
C ALA A 67 11.94 9.13 27.70
N PRO A 68 11.35 8.65 26.59
CA PRO A 68 11.59 7.28 26.20
C PRO A 68 13.10 7.15 26.15
N ALA A 69 13.65 6.28 27.01
CA ALA A 69 15.01 5.82 26.81
C ALA A 69 15.10 5.47 25.32
N GLU A 70 16.15 5.92 24.62
CA GLU A 70 16.44 5.45 23.27
C GLU A 70 16.26 3.94 23.30
N GLN A 71 15.10 3.48 22.85
CA GLN A 71 14.79 2.08 22.83
C GLN A 71 15.28 1.71 21.44
N PRO A 72 16.49 1.10 21.32
CA PRO A 72 16.85 0.51 20.05
C PRO A 72 15.67 -0.36 19.66
N TRP A 73 15.22 -0.18 18.43
CA TRP A 73 14.22 -0.97 17.72
C TRP A 73 13.82 -2.23 18.51
N PRO A 74 12.54 -2.40 18.90
CA PRO A 74 12.13 -3.67 19.47
C PRO A 74 12.45 -4.73 18.42
N GLY A 75 13.52 -5.48 18.68
CA GLY A 75 13.99 -6.51 17.78
C GLY A 75 12.81 -7.40 17.46
N TYR A 76 12.66 -7.75 16.19
CA TYR A 76 11.77 -8.83 15.78
C TYR A 76 11.88 -9.95 16.82
N PRO A 77 10.76 -10.44 17.39
CA PRO A 77 10.83 -11.46 18.43
C PRO A 77 11.69 -12.59 17.91
N ALA A 78 12.88 -12.73 18.51
CA ALA A 78 13.86 -13.69 18.07
C ALA A 78 13.33 -15.08 18.39
N THR A 79 12.68 -15.72 17.41
CA THR A 79 12.70 -17.18 17.32
C THR A 79 14.11 -17.62 16.91
N GLY A 80 15.10 -17.33 17.76
CA GLY A 80 16.54 -17.52 17.52
C GLY A 80 17.09 -16.77 16.30
N PRO A 81 18.41 -16.66 16.14
CA PRO A 81 19.00 -16.41 14.84
C PRO A 81 18.82 -17.69 14.00
N GLY A 82 17.65 -17.86 13.38
CA GLY A 82 17.48 -18.86 12.34
C GLY A 82 18.43 -18.50 11.19
N THR A 83 19.46 -19.30 10.95
CA THR A 83 20.31 -19.12 9.78
C THR A 83 19.44 -19.22 8.51
N ALA A 84 19.86 -18.60 7.40
CA ALA A 84 19.15 -18.78 6.12
C ALA A 84 18.98 -20.27 5.76
N ALA A 85 19.92 -21.14 6.17
CA ALA A 85 19.79 -22.58 5.98
C ALA A 85 18.66 -23.19 6.82
N ALA A 86 18.55 -22.83 8.10
CA ALA A 86 17.50 -23.32 8.97
C ALA A 86 16.11 -22.83 8.52
N LEU A 87 16.01 -21.58 8.08
CA LEU A 87 14.78 -21.00 7.53
C LEU A 87 14.39 -21.67 6.21
N ALA A 88 15.36 -21.90 5.33
CA ALA A 88 15.13 -22.61 4.08
C ALA A 88 14.74 -24.08 4.29
N ALA A 89 15.22 -24.74 5.34
CA ALA A 89 14.81 -26.10 5.71
C ALA A 89 13.48 -26.17 6.49
N GLY A 90 12.86 -25.02 6.79
CA GLY A 90 11.57 -24.96 7.46
C GLY A 90 10.47 -25.62 6.61
N HIS A 91 9.43 -26.13 7.28
CA HIS A 91 8.25 -26.69 6.62
C HIS A 91 7.07 -25.72 6.71
N TRP A 92 6.22 -25.74 5.69
CA TRP A 92 4.93 -25.05 5.75
C TRP A 92 3.97 -25.81 6.64
N THR A 93 3.34 -25.12 7.60
CA THR A 93 2.26 -25.69 8.40
C THR A 93 0.95 -24.98 8.06
N ARG A 94 -0.12 -25.76 7.84
CA ARG A 94 -1.46 -25.20 7.65
C ARG A 94 -1.92 -24.50 8.93
N LEU A 95 -2.34 -23.24 8.80
CA LEU A 95 -3.02 -22.53 9.88
C LEU A 95 -4.44 -23.08 10.06
N PRO A 96 -5.00 -23.05 11.28
CA PRO A 96 -6.43 -23.30 11.45
C PRO A 96 -7.24 -22.29 10.64
N GLU A 97 -8.45 -22.68 10.26
CA GLU A 97 -9.32 -21.82 9.47
C GLU A 97 -9.63 -20.53 10.23
N ALA A 98 -9.46 -19.40 9.54
CA ALA A 98 -9.79 -18.11 10.11
C ALA A 98 -11.31 -17.93 10.17
N PRO A 99 -11.88 -17.28 11.19
CA PRO A 99 -13.30 -16.97 11.28
C PRO A 99 -13.70 -15.81 10.35
N ILE A 100 -12.94 -15.60 9.28
CA ILE A 100 -13.13 -14.59 8.24
C ILE A 100 -12.71 -15.18 6.89
N PRO A 101 -13.37 -14.80 5.78
CA PRO A 101 -13.01 -15.28 4.45
C PRO A 101 -11.63 -14.76 4.01
N GLY A 102 -10.96 -15.57 3.18
CA GLY A 102 -9.75 -15.17 2.47
C GLY A 102 -10.01 -13.92 1.60
N ARG A 103 -9.07 -12.97 1.63
CA ARG A 103 -9.27 -11.62 1.13
C ARG A 103 -7.98 -11.01 0.59
N THR A 104 -8.10 -9.96 -0.20
CA THR A 104 -6.96 -9.18 -0.73
C THR A 104 -7.00 -7.74 -0.25
N GLY A 105 -5.84 -7.09 -0.18
CA GLY A 105 -5.73 -5.68 0.21
C GLY A 105 -6.17 -5.39 1.64
N ALA A 106 -6.15 -6.40 2.52
CA ALA A 106 -6.38 -6.22 3.95
C ALA A 106 -5.15 -5.63 4.64
N ALA A 107 -5.38 -4.93 5.75
CA ALA A 107 -4.32 -4.59 6.68
C ALA A 107 -3.86 -5.87 7.37
N VAL A 108 -2.55 -6.13 7.36
CA VAL A 108 -1.95 -7.30 8.02
C VAL A 108 -0.71 -6.85 8.79
N VAL A 109 -0.71 -7.03 10.10
CA VAL A 109 0.44 -6.67 10.95
C VAL A 109 0.77 -7.77 11.95
N TRP A 110 2.04 -7.84 12.34
CA TRP A 110 2.51 -8.67 13.44
C TRP A 110 2.74 -7.80 14.68
N THR A 111 2.12 -8.16 15.81
CA THR A 111 2.26 -7.41 17.06
C THR A 111 3.50 -7.78 17.87
N GLY A 112 4.18 -8.86 17.49
CA GLY A 112 5.15 -9.56 18.33
C GLY A 112 4.61 -10.88 18.89
N SER A 113 3.29 -11.02 19.00
CA SER A 113 2.64 -12.22 19.52
C SER A 113 1.39 -12.65 18.75
N GLU A 114 0.79 -11.75 17.97
CA GLU A 114 -0.43 -12.00 17.22
C GLU A 114 -0.33 -11.38 15.81
N MET A 115 -0.90 -12.06 14.83
CA MET A 115 -1.10 -11.52 13.49
C MET A 115 -2.51 -10.92 13.42
N LEU A 116 -2.61 -9.62 13.17
CA LEU A 116 -3.89 -8.93 13.02
C LEU A 116 -4.23 -8.80 11.54
N VAL A 117 -5.47 -9.09 11.17
CA VAL A 117 -6.01 -8.91 9.82
C VAL A 117 -7.28 -8.08 9.89
N TRP A 118 -7.40 -7.01 9.10
CA TRP A 118 -8.62 -6.18 9.06
C TRP A 118 -8.89 -5.59 7.67
N GLY A 119 -10.15 -5.43 7.32
CA GLY A 119 -10.59 -4.80 6.07
C GLY A 119 -10.27 -5.64 4.84
N GLY A 120 -10.04 -5.01 3.69
CA GLY A 120 -9.73 -5.69 2.43
C GLY A 120 -10.98 -5.99 1.60
N ARG A 121 -10.86 -6.87 0.59
CA ARG A 121 -11.99 -7.28 -0.26
C ARG A 121 -12.07 -8.78 -0.48
N VAL A 122 -13.30 -9.24 -0.68
CA VAL A 122 -13.67 -10.59 -1.12
C VAL A 122 -14.50 -10.45 -2.38
N GLY A 123 -13.96 -10.92 -3.51
CA GLY A 123 -14.50 -10.52 -4.82
C GLY A 123 -14.50 -9.00 -4.96
N ASP A 124 -15.66 -8.44 -5.30
CA ASP A 124 -15.88 -7.00 -5.45
C ASP A 124 -16.35 -6.32 -4.16
N SER A 125 -16.53 -7.06 -3.07
CA SER A 125 -17.05 -6.54 -1.81
C SER A 125 -15.94 -6.17 -0.83
N ALA A 126 -15.83 -4.88 -0.52
CA ALA A 126 -15.00 -4.39 0.58
C ALA A 126 -15.50 -4.92 1.94
N ARG A 127 -14.59 -4.99 2.91
CA ARG A 127 -14.84 -5.57 4.24
C ARG A 127 -14.48 -4.58 5.35
N SER A 128 -15.18 -4.67 6.48
CA SER A 128 -14.93 -3.90 7.71
C SER A 128 -14.70 -4.80 8.94
N ASP A 129 -14.63 -6.12 8.73
CA ASP A 129 -14.36 -7.14 9.74
C ASP A 129 -12.87 -7.53 9.76
N GLY A 130 -12.47 -8.24 10.80
CA GLY A 130 -11.11 -8.71 10.97
C GLY A 130 -10.96 -9.80 12.02
N ALA A 131 -9.78 -10.43 12.06
CA ALA A 131 -9.43 -11.45 13.03
C ALA A 131 -7.95 -11.34 13.45
N ALA A 132 -7.65 -11.75 14.68
CA ALA A 132 -6.31 -11.91 15.21
C ALA A 132 -5.96 -13.41 15.30
N TYR A 133 -4.78 -13.80 14.82
CA TYR A 133 -4.23 -15.14 15.00
C TYR A 133 -3.10 -15.12 16.01
N ARG A 134 -3.17 -15.98 17.02
CA ARG A 134 -2.11 -16.19 18.00
C ARG A 134 -1.39 -17.51 17.70
N PRO A 135 -0.10 -17.48 17.32
CA PRO A 135 0.64 -18.71 17.03
C PRO A 135 0.87 -19.61 18.25
N ALA A 136 0.99 -19.04 19.46
CA ALA A 136 1.33 -19.78 20.68
C ALA A 136 0.33 -20.89 21.03
N ASP A 137 -0.96 -20.66 20.77
CA ASP A 137 -2.05 -21.62 20.97
C ASP A 137 -2.81 -21.94 19.67
N ARG A 138 -2.29 -21.47 18.52
CA ARG A 138 -2.86 -21.63 17.19
C ARG A 138 -4.34 -21.24 17.14
N ARG A 139 -4.70 -20.12 17.77
CA ARG A 139 -6.10 -19.70 17.86
C ARG A 139 -6.38 -18.41 17.10
N TRP A 140 -7.52 -18.38 16.41
CA TRP A 140 -8.09 -17.17 15.86
C TRP A 140 -9.13 -16.56 16.80
N THR A 141 -9.18 -15.23 16.86
CA THR A 141 -10.20 -14.46 17.56
C THR A 141 -10.70 -13.35 16.66
N VAL A 142 -12.02 -13.19 16.54
CA VAL A 142 -12.63 -12.08 15.79
C VAL A 142 -12.29 -10.75 16.48
N LEU A 143 -11.96 -9.74 15.68
CA LEU A 143 -11.76 -8.38 16.16
C LEU A 143 -13.12 -7.74 16.47
N PRO A 144 -13.21 -6.84 17.47
CA PRO A 144 -14.41 -6.03 17.67
C PRO A 144 -14.72 -5.21 16.40
N GLU A 145 -15.98 -4.83 16.25
CA GLU A 145 -16.43 -3.98 15.16
C GLU A 145 -15.66 -2.65 15.16
N ALA A 146 -15.10 -2.30 14.01
CA ALA A 146 -14.40 -1.04 13.82
C ALA A 146 -15.42 0.08 13.51
N PRO A 147 -15.20 1.32 13.98
CA PRO A 147 -16.03 2.47 13.65
C PRO A 147 -15.72 3.00 12.25
N LEU A 148 -15.48 2.12 11.28
CA LEU A 148 -15.09 2.45 9.91
C LEU A 148 -15.98 1.71 8.92
N THR A 149 -16.27 2.37 7.80
CA THR A 149 -16.92 1.74 6.65
C THR A 149 -16.04 0.65 6.03
N PRO A 150 -16.64 -0.36 5.36
CA PRO A 150 -15.89 -1.38 4.62
C PRO A 150 -14.96 -0.76 3.57
N ARG A 151 -13.69 -1.20 3.56
CA ARG A 151 -12.65 -0.57 2.72
C ARG A 151 -11.50 -1.52 2.39
N THR A 152 -10.71 -1.16 1.40
CA THR A 152 -9.51 -1.88 0.94
C THR A 152 -8.43 -0.88 0.53
N GLN A 153 -7.22 -1.36 0.22
CA GLN A 153 -6.09 -0.52 -0.21
C GLN A 153 -5.80 0.63 0.79
N MET A 154 -5.74 0.27 2.08
CA MET A 154 -5.51 1.24 3.14
C MET A 154 -4.02 1.42 3.41
N ALA A 155 -3.65 2.58 3.93
CA ALA A 155 -2.41 2.71 4.69
C ALA A 155 -2.60 2.02 6.04
N TYR A 156 -1.66 1.17 6.44
CA TYR A 156 -1.65 0.55 7.76
C TYR A 156 -0.24 0.34 8.29
N ALA A 157 -0.09 0.41 9.62
CA ALA A 157 1.18 0.16 10.29
C ALA A 157 0.96 -0.35 11.72
N TRP A 158 1.89 -1.17 12.21
CA TRP A 158 2.00 -1.46 13.63
C TRP A 158 2.92 -0.44 14.29
N THR A 159 2.44 0.21 15.33
CA THR A 159 3.18 1.26 16.06
C THR A 159 4.03 0.71 17.21
N GLY A 160 4.03 -0.62 17.41
CA GLY A 160 4.54 -1.25 18.63
C GLY A 160 3.43 -1.50 19.67
N THR A 161 2.33 -0.75 19.63
CA THR A 161 1.23 -0.86 20.61
C THR A 161 -0.15 -0.92 19.98
N VAL A 162 -0.38 -0.23 18.87
CA VAL A 162 -1.65 -0.21 18.15
C VAL A 162 -1.47 -0.46 16.65
N LEU A 163 -2.49 -1.10 16.04
CA LEU A 163 -2.65 -1.15 14.59
C LEU A 163 -3.28 0.15 14.14
N PHE A 164 -2.60 0.91 13.31
CA PHE A 164 -3.14 2.08 12.62
C PHE A 164 -3.68 1.68 11.25
N VAL A 165 -4.86 2.20 10.88
CA VAL A 165 -5.44 2.09 9.53
C VAL A 165 -5.99 3.43 9.07
N TRP A 166 -5.79 3.80 7.80
CA TRP A 166 -6.30 5.04 7.22
C TRP A 166 -6.44 4.97 5.69
N SER A 167 -7.55 5.48 5.16
CA SER A 167 -7.80 5.69 3.72
C SER A 167 -9.09 6.49 3.53
N GLU A 168 -9.35 6.99 2.32
CA GLU A 168 -10.65 7.59 1.97
C GLU A 168 -11.08 8.77 2.88
N SER A 169 -10.11 9.47 3.50
CA SER A 169 -10.23 10.63 4.43
C SER A 169 -10.33 10.35 5.93
N ASP A 170 -10.60 9.12 6.36
CA ASP A 170 -10.71 8.76 7.78
C ASP A 170 -9.88 7.52 8.14
N GLY A 171 -9.82 7.22 9.44
CA GLY A 171 -9.05 6.09 9.93
C GLY A 171 -9.32 5.78 11.40
N ALA A 172 -8.73 4.69 11.86
CA ALA A 172 -8.85 4.25 13.24
C ALA A 172 -7.55 3.58 13.71
N VAL A 173 -7.39 3.51 15.02
CA VAL A 173 -6.39 2.68 15.66
C VAL A 173 -7.08 1.56 16.44
N TYR A 174 -6.52 0.36 16.37
CA TYR A 174 -6.93 -0.79 17.18
C TYR A 174 -5.89 -1.07 18.24
N ASP A 175 -6.33 -1.10 19.49
CA ASP A 175 -5.55 -1.54 20.64
C ASP A 175 -5.89 -3.01 20.94
N PRO A 176 -4.94 -3.95 20.76
CA PRO A 176 -5.18 -5.37 21.05
C PRO A 176 -5.24 -5.69 22.54
N VAL A 177 -4.66 -4.86 23.42
CA VAL A 177 -4.72 -5.02 24.88
C VAL A 177 -6.10 -4.63 25.38
N ALA A 178 -6.58 -3.44 25.00
CA ALA A 178 -7.91 -2.97 25.34
C ALA A 178 -9.02 -3.65 24.51
N ARG A 179 -8.64 -4.33 23.42
CA ARG A 179 -9.53 -4.91 22.41
C ARG A 179 -10.60 -3.92 21.97
N SER A 180 -10.17 -2.72 21.58
CA SER A 180 -11.07 -1.66 21.16
C SER A 180 -10.49 -0.83 20.02
N TRP A 181 -11.39 -0.24 19.25
CA TRP A 181 -11.06 0.69 18.18
C TRP A 181 -11.33 2.12 18.61
N ARG A 182 -10.51 3.04 18.12
CA ARG A 182 -10.68 4.49 18.27
C ARG A 182 -10.49 5.15 16.92
N LEU A 183 -11.40 6.04 16.54
CA LEU A 183 -11.20 6.90 15.37
C LEU A 183 -9.96 7.79 15.58
N VAL A 184 -9.17 7.94 14.52
CA VAL A 184 -8.13 8.98 14.49
C VAL A 184 -8.79 10.33 14.16
N PRO A 185 -8.23 11.46 14.61
CA PRO A 185 -8.74 12.77 14.23
C PRO A 185 -8.64 13.00 12.72
N THR A 186 -9.41 13.97 12.22
CA THR A 186 -9.41 14.37 10.82
C THR A 186 -7.99 14.66 10.34
N SER A 187 -7.60 13.99 9.27
CA SER A 187 -6.29 14.16 8.63
C SER A 187 -6.27 15.45 7.81
N PRO A 188 -5.11 16.14 7.70
CA PRO A 188 -4.93 17.23 6.76
C PRO A 188 -4.84 16.75 5.30
N LEU A 189 -4.72 15.44 5.06
CA LEU A 189 -4.65 14.88 3.72
C LEU A 189 -6.03 14.87 3.05
N SER A 190 -6.03 15.18 1.76
CA SER A 190 -7.18 14.94 0.89
C SER A 190 -7.55 13.45 0.84
N TRP A 191 -8.81 13.19 0.46
CA TRP A 191 -9.28 11.84 0.15
C TRP A 191 -8.32 11.15 -0.82
N ARG A 192 -8.01 9.88 -0.54
CA ARG A 192 -7.12 9.06 -1.37
C ARG A 192 -7.28 7.57 -1.09
N THR A 193 -6.95 6.76 -2.08
CA THR A 193 -6.87 5.29 -1.97
C THR A 193 -5.44 4.83 -2.16
N GLY A 194 -5.10 3.66 -1.62
CA GLY A 194 -3.77 3.08 -1.70
C GLY A 194 -2.60 3.91 -1.16
N PRO A 195 -2.75 4.81 -0.17
CA PRO A 195 -1.59 5.41 0.48
C PRO A 195 -0.77 4.33 1.20
N THR A 196 0.52 4.59 1.41
CA THR A 196 1.38 3.71 2.22
C THR A 196 1.61 4.32 3.60
N ALA A 197 1.60 3.48 4.64
CA ALA A 197 2.01 3.90 5.98
C ALA A 197 3.36 3.28 6.36
N VAL A 198 4.21 4.07 7.02
CA VAL A 198 5.44 3.59 7.68
C VAL A 198 5.48 4.11 9.11
N TRP A 199 5.93 3.26 10.05
CA TRP A 199 6.15 3.64 11.44
C TRP A 199 7.60 4.04 11.65
N THR A 200 7.85 5.24 12.17
CA THR A 200 9.20 5.76 12.41
C THR A 200 9.74 5.46 13.81
N GLY A 201 8.99 4.74 14.63
CA GLY A 201 9.24 4.65 16.08
C GLY A 201 8.55 5.75 16.88
N ARG A 202 8.07 6.82 16.23
CA ARG A 202 7.36 7.92 16.88
C ARG A 202 6.07 8.31 16.17
N ASP A 203 6.13 8.46 14.85
CA ASP A 203 5.01 8.91 14.03
C ASP A 203 4.67 7.85 12.97
N VAL A 204 3.39 7.71 12.64
CA VAL A 204 2.96 6.98 11.44
C VAL A 204 2.91 7.96 10.28
N LEU A 205 3.76 7.76 9.28
CA LEU A 205 3.77 8.59 8.08
C LEU A 205 2.87 7.95 7.03
N VAL A 206 1.85 8.68 6.59
CA VAL A 206 0.98 8.31 5.47
C VAL A 206 1.43 9.10 4.25
N ILE A 207 1.91 8.39 3.22
CA ILE A 207 2.56 9.00 2.04
C ILE A 207 1.91 8.47 0.76
N GLY A 208 1.68 9.39 -0.18
CA GLY A 208 1.24 9.10 -1.53
C GLY A 208 -0.20 8.60 -1.61
N GLY A 209 -0.44 7.62 -2.48
CA GLY A 209 -1.77 7.13 -2.85
C GLY A 209 -2.27 7.75 -4.14
N TRP A 210 -3.56 7.54 -4.41
CA TRP A 210 -4.22 8.00 -5.64
C TRP A 210 -5.54 8.71 -5.32
N THR A 211 -5.82 9.74 -6.09
CA THR A 211 -7.16 10.35 -6.19
C THR A 211 -8.15 9.38 -6.85
N ASP A 212 -9.42 9.75 -6.85
CA ASP A 212 -10.51 8.96 -7.43
C ASP A 212 -10.38 8.81 -8.95
N ASP A 213 -9.90 9.86 -9.61
CA ASP A 213 -9.57 9.89 -11.04
C ASP A 213 -8.23 9.23 -11.39
N GLY A 214 -7.57 8.59 -10.41
CA GLY A 214 -6.37 7.78 -10.61
C GLY A 214 -5.07 8.58 -10.72
N ARG A 215 -5.07 9.87 -10.35
CA ARG A 215 -3.85 10.67 -10.28
C ARG A 215 -3.03 10.30 -9.03
N PRO A 216 -1.72 10.06 -9.19
CA PRO A 216 -0.83 9.81 -8.06
C PRO A 216 -0.64 11.08 -7.22
N LEU A 217 -0.56 10.90 -5.91
CA LEU A 217 -0.31 11.96 -4.95
C LEU A 217 1.14 11.89 -4.47
N ALA A 218 1.77 13.05 -4.34
CA ALA A 218 3.18 13.19 -3.93
C ALA A 218 3.36 13.88 -2.57
N ASP A 219 2.29 13.97 -1.79
CA ASP A 219 2.23 14.55 -0.45
C ASP A 219 2.06 13.47 0.63
N GLY A 220 2.15 13.89 1.89
CA GLY A 220 1.95 13.01 3.03
C GLY A 220 1.77 13.77 4.34
N ALA A 221 1.42 13.03 5.39
CA ALA A 221 1.23 13.56 6.73
C ALA A 221 1.74 12.55 7.78
N ALA A 222 2.21 13.07 8.91
CA ALA A 222 2.61 12.29 10.06
C ALA A 222 1.51 12.32 11.12
N TYR A 223 1.11 11.14 11.60
CA TYR A 223 0.22 10.94 12.72
C TYR A 223 1.02 10.53 13.96
N ASP A 224 0.93 11.32 15.02
CA ASP A 224 1.44 10.97 16.34
C ASP A 224 0.34 10.21 17.11
N PRO A 225 0.52 8.89 17.38
CA PRO A 225 -0.46 8.10 18.11
C PRO A 225 -0.52 8.42 19.61
N ALA A 226 0.53 9.00 20.20
CA ALA A 226 0.60 9.35 21.62
C ALA A 226 -0.21 10.61 21.92
N THR A 227 -0.12 11.63 21.07
CA THR A 227 -0.91 12.87 21.22
C THR A 227 -2.21 12.87 20.40
N ALA A 228 -2.39 11.86 19.54
CA ALA A 228 -3.46 11.79 18.55
C ALA A 228 -3.52 13.07 17.71
N ARG A 229 -2.38 13.46 17.11
CA ARG A 229 -2.31 14.68 16.28
C ARG A 229 -1.71 14.37 14.92
N TRP A 230 -2.18 15.12 13.93
CA TRP A 230 -1.62 15.12 12.60
C TRP A 230 -0.78 16.36 12.37
N ARG A 231 0.28 16.20 11.57
CA ARG A 231 1.01 17.29 10.95
C ARG A 231 1.26 16.97 9.47
N PRO A 232 1.12 17.94 8.55
CA PRO A 232 1.53 17.74 7.17
C PRO A 232 3.05 17.52 7.10
N LEU A 233 3.49 16.68 6.17
CA LEU A 233 4.91 16.58 5.85
C LEU A 233 5.33 17.76 4.97
N PRO A 234 6.61 18.17 5.00
CA PRO A 234 7.17 19.06 4.00
C PRO A 234 6.94 18.50 2.59
N ALA A 235 6.74 19.39 1.61
CA ALA A 235 6.52 18.99 0.22
C ALA A 235 7.69 18.16 -0.30
N LEU A 236 7.39 17.03 -0.95
CA LEU A 236 8.39 16.16 -1.55
C LEU A 236 9.10 16.95 -2.69
N PRO A 237 10.45 16.98 -2.74
CA PRO A 237 11.19 17.79 -3.70
C PRO A 237 11.29 17.11 -5.07
N VAL A 238 10.13 16.80 -5.65
CA VAL A 238 10.01 16.17 -6.96
C VAL A 238 10.32 17.20 -8.05
N ALA A 239 11.14 16.82 -9.03
CA ALA A 239 11.38 17.66 -10.21
C ALA A 239 10.12 17.78 -11.07
N SER A 240 9.88 18.94 -11.67
CA SER A 240 8.65 19.20 -12.45
C SER A 240 8.55 18.32 -13.71
N ASP A 241 9.68 17.90 -14.26
CA ASP A 241 9.80 16.98 -15.40
C ASP A 241 9.79 15.51 -14.97
N HIS A 242 9.67 15.22 -13.67
CA HIS A 242 9.52 13.88 -13.10
C HIS A 242 8.14 13.71 -12.47
N PRO A 243 7.04 13.71 -13.26
CA PRO A 243 5.71 13.49 -12.71
C PRO A 243 5.63 12.11 -12.05
N VAL A 244 5.47 12.12 -10.72
CA VAL A 244 5.41 10.91 -9.88
C VAL A 244 4.27 10.02 -10.36
N THR A 245 4.50 8.72 -10.26
CA THR A 245 3.54 7.67 -10.59
C THR A 245 3.29 6.73 -9.42
N ARG A 246 4.29 6.55 -8.57
CA ARG A 246 4.18 5.80 -7.32
C ARG A 246 5.28 6.22 -6.34
N LEU A 247 4.94 6.21 -5.06
CA LEU A 247 5.88 6.36 -3.96
C LEU A 247 6.02 5.04 -3.20
N VAL A 248 7.25 4.68 -2.85
CA VAL A 248 7.57 3.52 -1.99
C VAL A 248 8.37 4.02 -0.80
N PRO A 249 7.74 4.26 0.35
CA PRO A 249 8.45 4.68 1.56
C PRO A 249 9.00 3.50 2.36
N LEU A 250 10.12 3.71 3.04
CA LEU A 250 10.72 2.83 4.04
C LEU A 250 11.19 3.67 5.23
N ALA A 251 10.74 3.34 6.44
CA ALA A 251 11.34 3.87 7.66
C ALA A 251 12.64 3.12 8.00
N ALA A 252 13.72 3.88 8.18
CA ALA A 252 15.04 3.42 8.56
C ALA A 252 15.57 4.35 9.66
N SER A 253 15.18 4.02 10.89
CA SER A 253 15.53 4.70 12.13
C SER A 253 14.85 6.06 12.17
N ASP A 254 15.65 7.11 12.26
CA ASP A 254 15.27 8.51 12.21
C ASP A 254 15.06 9.05 10.79
N GLN A 255 15.30 8.22 9.77
CA GLN A 255 15.20 8.60 8.38
C GLN A 255 14.06 7.84 7.70
N VAL A 256 13.41 8.48 6.73
CA VAL A 256 12.50 7.79 5.80
C VAL A 256 13.03 7.94 4.39
N TYR A 257 13.27 6.81 3.75
CA TYR A 257 13.64 6.73 2.34
C TYR A 257 12.38 6.60 1.51
N VAL A 258 12.24 7.40 0.46
CA VAL A 258 11.10 7.38 -0.44
C VAL A 258 11.62 7.26 -1.87
N TRP A 259 11.36 6.12 -2.49
CA TRP A 259 11.56 5.97 -3.93
C TRP A 259 10.33 6.50 -4.65
N ALA A 260 10.56 7.42 -5.59
CA ALA A 260 9.53 8.00 -6.43
C ALA A 260 9.74 7.56 -7.87
N THR A 261 8.89 6.65 -8.35
CA THR A 261 8.90 6.30 -9.77
C THR A 261 8.16 7.37 -10.56
N TRP A 262 8.62 7.69 -11.76
CA TRP A 262 8.04 8.75 -12.59
C TRP A 262 8.02 8.38 -14.07
N ALA A 263 7.12 9.01 -14.82
CA ALA A 263 6.92 8.79 -16.25
C ALA A 263 6.58 10.10 -16.96
N HIS A 264 7.53 10.68 -17.68
CA HIS A 264 7.34 11.94 -18.38
C HIS A 264 7.04 11.69 -19.86
N ARG A 265 5.82 12.03 -20.27
CA ARG A 265 5.34 11.85 -21.63
C ARG A 265 5.34 13.18 -22.38
N VAL A 266 6.07 13.24 -23.48
CA VAL A 266 6.18 14.42 -24.35
C VAL A 266 5.62 14.07 -25.73
N ASN A 267 4.66 14.85 -26.22
CA ASN A 267 4.16 14.67 -27.59
C ASN A 267 5.22 15.13 -28.58
N THR A 268 5.62 14.24 -29.48
CA THR A 268 6.60 14.52 -30.55
C THR A 268 5.92 14.89 -31.87
N SER A 269 4.65 14.50 -32.04
CA SER A 269 3.76 14.98 -33.11
C SER A 269 2.29 14.77 -32.71
N GLU A 270 1.33 15.13 -33.58
CA GLU A 270 -0.11 14.98 -33.32
C GLU A 270 -0.53 13.57 -32.87
N ASN A 271 0.14 12.54 -33.41
CA ASN A 271 -0.16 11.13 -33.12
C ASN A 271 1.04 10.35 -32.53
N SER A 272 2.10 11.04 -32.11
CA SER A 272 3.28 10.39 -31.53
C SER A 272 3.72 11.06 -30.24
N PHE A 273 4.24 10.25 -29.33
CA PHE A 273 4.77 10.69 -28.06
C PHE A 273 5.99 9.86 -27.71
N GLU A 274 6.93 10.50 -27.03
CA GLU A 274 8.02 9.85 -26.33
C GLU A 274 7.68 9.77 -24.84
N THR A 275 8.13 8.72 -24.16
CA THR A 275 8.00 8.64 -22.70
C THR A 275 9.32 8.24 -22.09
N THR A 276 9.83 9.11 -21.24
CA THR A 276 10.98 8.83 -20.38
C THR A 276 10.48 8.38 -19.02
N PHE A 277 11.22 7.48 -18.39
CA PHE A 277 10.87 6.89 -17.10
C PHE A 277 12.10 6.89 -16.21
N GLY A 278 11.86 6.96 -14.91
CA GLY A 278 12.93 6.83 -13.95
C GLY A 278 12.42 6.63 -12.53
N MET A 279 13.37 6.68 -11.61
CA MET A 279 13.13 6.52 -10.20
C MET A 279 14.09 7.43 -9.44
N ASP A 280 13.52 8.33 -8.65
CA ASP A 280 14.29 9.20 -7.77
C ASP A 280 14.28 8.62 -6.35
N LEU A 281 15.31 8.92 -5.58
CA LEU A 281 15.40 8.58 -4.16
C LEU A 281 15.45 9.86 -3.33
N PHE A 282 14.51 9.98 -2.41
CA PHE A 282 14.45 11.04 -1.42
C PHE A 282 14.66 10.48 -0.02
N ARG A 283 15.24 11.28 0.86
CA ARG A 283 15.40 10.97 2.29
C ARG A 283 14.84 12.11 3.12
N LEU A 284 13.89 11.78 3.99
CA LEU A 284 13.35 12.67 5.01
C LEU A 284 14.05 12.40 6.34
N ASP A 285 14.65 13.43 6.93
CA ASP A 285 15.01 13.42 8.33
C ASP A 285 13.77 13.73 9.18
N THR A 286 13.35 12.78 10.00
CA THR A 286 12.12 12.88 10.79
C THR A 286 12.25 13.76 12.04
N ARG A 287 13.48 14.15 12.42
CA ARG A 287 13.73 15.05 13.55
C ARG A 287 13.63 16.51 13.13
N THR A 288 14.04 16.82 11.91
CA THR A 288 14.07 18.19 11.39
C THR A 288 12.98 18.46 10.35
N ASP A 289 12.26 17.42 9.88
CA ASP A 289 11.32 17.51 8.76
C ASP A 289 11.97 18.14 7.52
N THR A 290 13.16 17.66 7.16
CA THR A 290 13.90 18.14 5.99
C THR A 290 14.16 17.05 4.99
N TRP A 291 13.86 17.33 3.72
CA TRP A 291 14.20 16.45 2.61
C TRP A 291 15.64 16.65 2.14
N SER A 292 16.25 15.56 1.71
CA SER A 292 17.52 15.52 1.00
C SER A 292 17.45 14.49 -0.13
N THR A 293 18.33 14.61 -1.12
CA THR A 293 18.52 13.63 -2.18
C THR A 293 19.82 12.86 -1.90
N PRO A 294 19.74 11.62 -1.40
CA PRO A 294 20.94 10.82 -1.16
C PRO A 294 21.73 10.63 -2.45
N VAL A 295 23.04 10.90 -2.39
CA VAL A 295 23.93 10.53 -3.49
C VAL A 295 24.15 9.03 -3.40
N ALA A 296 23.55 8.30 -4.33
CA ALA A 296 23.73 6.87 -4.46
C ALA A 296 24.64 6.54 -5.65
N SER A 297 25.66 5.72 -5.41
CA SER A 297 26.59 5.22 -6.43
C SER A 297 26.52 3.69 -6.52
N GLY A 298 27.17 3.09 -7.52
CA GLY A 298 27.16 1.64 -7.72
C GLY A 298 25.96 1.15 -8.54
N GLU A 299 25.66 -0.13 -8.42
CA GLU A 299 24.66 -0.81 -9.26
C GLU A 299 23.31 -0.89 -8.52
N ALA A 300 22.50 0.15 -8.69
CA ALA A 300 21.15 0.21 -8.12
C ALA A 300 20.21 -0.80 -8.81
N PRO A 301 19.23 -1.38 -8.08
CA PRO A 301 18.24 -2.26 -8.68
C PRO A 301 17.37 -1.49 -9.67
N THR A 302 16.92 -2.17 -10.71
CA THR A 302 16.11 -1.58 -11.79
C THR A 302 14.66 -1.26 -11.37
N GLY A 303 14.23 -1.77 -10.21
CA GLY A 303 12.91 -1.57 -9.65
C GLY A 303 12.95 -1.66 -8.12
N VAL A 304 11.87 -1.21 -7.48
CA VAL A 304 11.68 -1.25 -6.03
C VAL A 304 10.24 -1.58 -5.75
N ASP A 305 9.95 -2.51 -4.85
CA ASP A 305 8.57 -2.84 -4.45
C ASP A 305 8.43 -2.98 -2.94
N GLN A 306 9.31 -3.75 -2.32
CA GLN A 306 9.29 -4.04 -0.89
C GLN A 306 10.68 -3.84 -0.28
N PRO A 307 11.18 -2.59 -0.25
CA PRO A 307 12.44 -2.30 0.43
C PRO A 307 12.30 -2.66 1.91
N VAL A 308 13.36 -3.19 2.50
CA VAL A 308 13.39 -3.64 3.90
C VAL A 308 14.59 -3.05 4.61
N TRP A 309 14.38 -2.58 5.83
CA TRP A 309 15.44 -2.14 6.72
C TRP A 309 15.96 -3.30 7.55
N THR A 310 17.28 -3.57 7.51
CA THR A 310 17.89 -4.67 8.26
C THR A 310 18.32 -4.29 9.68
N GLY A 311 18.24 -2.99 10.02
CA GLY A 311 18.86 -2.42 11.22
C GLY A 311 20.13 -1.63 10.93
N HIS A 312 20.76 -1.84 9.78
CA HIS A 312 22.01 -1.17 9.38
C HIS A 312 22.11 -0.88 7.88
N GLU A 313 21.43 -1.66 7.03
CA GLU A 313 21.37 -1.43 5.59
C GLU A 313 19.94 -1.56 5.05
N ILE A 314 19.71 -1.00 3.87
CA ILE A 314 18.46 -1.14 3.13
C ILE A 314 18.64 -2.25 2.11
N VAL A 315 17.80 -3.29 2.19
CA VAL A 315 17.75 -4.36 1.20
C VAL A 315 16.53 -4.15 0.32
N VAL A 316 16.74 -4.09 -0.99
CA VAL A 316 15.69 -4.05 -2.00
C VAL A 316 15.71 -5.38 -2.75
N PRO A 317 14.72 -6.26 -2.51
CA PRO A 317 14.56 -7.48 -3.28
C PRO A 317 14.41 -7.17 -4.77
N ALA A 318 14.73 -8.15 -5.61
CA ALA A 318 14.51 -8.02 -7.05
C ALA A 318 13.05 -7.65 -7.32
N ALA A 319 12.86 -6.58 -8.08
CA ALA A 319 11.55 -6.08 -8.45
C ALA A 319 11.55 -5.75 -9.94
N MET A 320 10.36 -5.89 -10.54
CA MET A 320 10.19 -5.56 -11.95
C MET A 320 10.57 -4.10 -12.19
N PRO A 321 11.32 -3.79 -13.27
CA PRO A 321 11.64 -2.43 -13.59
C PRO A 321 10.37 -1.60 -13.74
N TYR A 322 10.40 -0.36 -13.24
CA TYR A 322 9.31 0.57 -13.49
C TYR A 322 9.31 0.99 -14.97
N ARG A 323 8.65 0.19 -15.81
CA ARG A 323 8.38 0.48 -17.23
C ARG A 323 6.91 0.19 -17.52
N PRO A 324 6.03 1.21 -17.49
CA PRO A 324 4.66 1.12 -17.95
C PRO A 324 4.63 0.84 -19.46
N GLY A 325 4.57 -0.44 -19.86
CA GLY A 325 4.44 -0.83 -21.26
C GLY A 325 5.18 -2.11 -21.61
N SER A 326 4.64 -2.84 -22.58
CA SER A 326 5.00 -4.20 -23.01
C SER A 326 6.48 -4.36 -23.41
N GLY A 327 7.36 -4.54 -22.43
CA GLY A 327 8.67 -5.17 -22.61
C GLY A 327 8.59 -6.68 -22.33
N PRO A 328 9.57 -7.48 -22.80
CA PRO A 328 9.70 -8.84 -22.31
C PRO A 328 9.79 -8.83 -20.78
N VAL A 329 9.25 -9.87 -20.13
CA VAL A 329 9.42 -10.07 -18.69
C VAL A 329 10.92 -10.03 -18.40
N GLY A 330 11.36 -9.14 -17.53
CA GLY A 330 12.75 -9.09 -17.10
C GLY A 330 13.11 -10.44 -16.49
N VAL A 331 14.13 -11.11 -17.03
CA VAL A 331 14.69 -12.35 -16.49
C VAL A 331 16.06 -12.04 -15.91
N GLY A 332 16.39 -12.65 -14.78
CA GLY A 332 17.66 -12.37 -14.10
C GLY A 332 17.68 -11.03 -13.36
N LEU A 333 16.51 -10.54 -12.93
CA LEU A 333 16.42 -9.32 -12.13
C LEU A 333 17.17 -9.50 -10.81
N ARG A 334 18.01 -8.54 -10.44
CA ARG A 334 18.75 -8.60 -9.18
C ARG A 334 18.22 -7.56 -8.21
N GLY A 335 18.14 -7.96 -6.95
CA GLY A 335 18.01 -7.02 -5.85
C GLY A 335 19.30 -6.24 -5.61
N GLY A 336 19.24 -5.30 -4.68
CA GLY A 336 20.41 -4.56 -4.23
C GLY A 336 20.34 -4.30 -2.74
N ARG A 337 21.51 -4.07 -2.14
CA ARG A 337 21.63 -3.51 -0.80
C ARG A 337 22.28 -2.14 -0.86
N LEU A 338 21.74 -1.20 -0.10
CA LEU A 338 22.20 0.17 0.02
C LEU A 338 22.67 0.41 1.45
N ASP A 339 23.94 0.76 1.60
CA ASP A 339 24.47 1.34 2.83
C ASP A 339 24.02 2.81 2.93
N PRO A 340 23.17 3.18 3.91
CA PRO A 340 22.69 4.55 4.09
C PRO A 340 23.80 5.57 4.41
N ALA A 341 24.88 5.13 5.06
CA ALA A 341 25.98 6.00 5.47
C ALA A 341 26.92 6.30 4.30
N GLY A 342 27.21 5.29 3.47
CA GLY A 342 28.12 5.41 2.33
C GLY A 342 27.44 5.74 0.99
N GLY A 343 26.12 5.56 0.88
CA GLY A 343 25.39 5.76 -0.37
C GLY A 343 25.82 4.80 -1.48
N LEU A 344 26.31 3.61 -1.15
CA LEU A 344 26.81 2.65 -2.13
C LEU A 344 25.82 1.50 -2.30
N TRP A 345 25.30 1.33 -3.53
CA TRP A 345 24.57 0.14 -3.94
C TRP A 345 25.51 -1.00 -4.25
N ARG A 346 25.18 -2.17 -3.72
CA ARG A 346 25.79 -3.44 -4.08
C ARG A 346 24.70 -4.40 -4.56
N PRO A 347 24.87 -5.08 -5.70
CA PRO A 347 23.90 -6.07 -6.15
C PRO A 347 23.85 -7.22 -5.16
N ILE A 348 22.67 -7.84 -5.07
CA ILE A 348 22.45 -9.11 -4.39
C ILE A 348 22.51 -10.22 -5.46
N THR A 349 22.99 -11.40 -5.10
CA THR A 349 22.94 -12.54 -6.02
C THR A 349 21.50 -12.84 -6.47
N HIS A 350 21.33 -13.23 -7.73
CA HIS A 350 20.01 -13.60 -8.27
C HIS A 350 19.47 -14.82 -7.53
N GLY A 351 18.25 -14.69 -7.02
CA GLY A 351 17.53 -15.69 -6.26
C GLY A 351 16.52 -16.47 -7.09
N PRO A 352 16.13 -17.68 -6.65
CA PRO A 352 15.21 -18.56 -7.37
C PRO A 352 13.77 -18.02 -7.44
N VAL A 353 13.44 -16.96 -6.68
CA VAL A 353 12.10 -16.36 -6.59
C VAL A 353 12.05 -14.92 -7.14
N ASP A 354 13.19 -14.38 -7.57
CA ASP A 354 13.33 -12.98 -7.99
C ASP A 354 12.45 -12.64 -9.20
N ASP A 355 12.27 -13.58 -10.11
CA ASP A 355 11.46 -13.40 -11.32
C ASP A 355 9.96 -13.75 -11.11
N LEU A 356 9.56 -14.12 -9.87
CA LEU A 356 8.21 -14.62 -9.56
C LEU A 356 7.26 -13.60 -8.93
N ARG A 357 7.67 -12.33 -8.77
CA ARG A 357 6.91 -11.30 -8.03
C ARG A 357 6.53 -11.78 -6.62
N GLY A 358 7.52 -12.23 -5.86
CA GLY A 358 7.35 -12.73 -4.51
C GLY A 358 7.06 -11.64 -3.47
N GLN A 359 6.70 -12.08 -2.28
CA GLN A 359 6.74 -11.28 -1.07
C GLN A 359 8.06 -11.56 -0.35
N SER A 360 8.65 -10.53 0.26
CA SER A 360 9.89 -10.68 1.02
C SER A 360 9.74 -10.16 2.44
N VAL A 361 10.38 -10.85 3.39
CA VAL A 361 10.40 -10.47 4.80
C VAL A 361 11.81 -10.64 5.37
N TRP A 362 12.24 -9.66 6.17
CA TRP A 362 13.48 -9.76 6.93
C TRP A 362 13.22 -10.42 8.27
N THR A 363 14.02 -11.42 8.62
CA THR A 363 13.87 -12.18 9.87
C THR A 363 14.76 -11.67 11.01
N GLY A 364 15.58 -10.65 10.76
CA GLY A 364 16.67 -10.26 11.65
C GLY A 364 18.03 -10.88 11.27
N ALA A 365 18.04 -11.95 10.47
CA ALA A 365 19.26 -12.64 10.06
C ALA A 365 19.31 -12.99 8.56
N ALA A 366 18.15 -13.18 7.92
CA ALA A 366 18.04 -13.53 6.51
C ALA A 366 16.83 -12.85 5.87
N LEU A 367 16.89 -12.65 4.56
CA LEU A 367 15.73 -12.24 3.78
C LEU A 367 15.03 -13.50 3.28
N VAL A 368 13.79 -13.74 3.72
CA VAL A 368 12.97 -14.84 3.25
C VAL A 368 12.03 -14.31 2.18
N SER A 369 12.08 -14.90 1.00
CA SER A 369 11.26 -14.52 -0.15
C SER A 369 10.45 -15.70 -0.65
N PHE A 370 9.17 -15.49 -0.94
CA PHE A 370 8.24 -16.54 -1.34
C PHE A 370 7.23 -16.03 -2.38
N GLY A 371 6.88 -16.88 -3.35
CA GLY A 371 5.95 -16.53 -4.43
C GLY A 371 5.73 -17.69 -5.39
N ASN A 372 4.52 -17.80 -5.95
CA ASN A 372 4.12 -18.81 -6.94
C ASN A 372 4.53 -20.26 -6.60
N GLY A 373 4.41 -20.64 -5.32
CA GLY A 373 4.71 -22.01 -4.86
C GLY A 373 6.20 -22.30 -4.61
N ALA A 374 7.07 -21.30 -4.70
CA ALA A 374 8.48 -21.39 -4.36
C ALA A 374 8.83 -20.46 -3.19
N GLY A 375 9.89 -20.82 -2.47
CA GLY A 375 10.46 -19.99 -1.40
C GLY A 375 11.94 -20.26 -1.20
N ALA A 376 12.67 -19.21 -0.84
CA ALA A 376 14.10 -19.27 -0.54
C ALA A 376 14.48 -18.22 0.51
N ALA A 377 15.62 -18.45 1.15
CA ALA A 377 16.21 -17.51 2.11
C ALA A 377 17.58 -17.04 1.62
N TRP A 378 17.78 -15.73 1.56
CA TRP A 378 19.07 -15.11 1.24
C TRP A 378 19.86 -14.80 2.51
N ASP A 379 21.13 -15.20 2.51
CA ASP A 379 22.09 -14.96 3.58
C ASP A 379 22.97 -13.74 3.23
N PRO A 380 22.85 -12.61 3.95
CA PRO A 380 23.63 -11.41 3.67
C PRO A 380 25.13 -11.55 3.92
N THR A 381 25.55 -12.54 4.72
CA THR A 381 26.96 -12.73 5.08
C THR A 381 27.74 -13.43 3.98
N THR A 382 27.09 -14.38 3.29
CA THR A 382 27.69 -15.11 2.17
C THR A 382 27.24 -14.59 0.81
N ASP A 383 26.21 -13.74 0.77
CA ASP A 383 25.51 -13.31 -0.44
C ASP A 383 25.01 -14.51 -1.28
N LEU A 384 24.38 -15.49 -0.63
CA LEU A 384 23.90 -16.70 -1.28
C LEU A 384 22.45 -17.00 -0.90
N TRP A 385 21.70 -17.50 -1.87
CA TRP A 385 20.35 -18.04 -1.65
C TRP A 385 20.41 -19.51 -1.26
N LYS A 386 19.64 -19.88 -0.24
CA LYS A 386 19.39 -21.26 0.17
C LYS A 386 17.94 -21.63 -0.14
N GLY A 387 17.78 -22.68 -0.94
CA GLY A 387 16.47 -23.18 -1.36
C GLY A 387 15.89 -24.24 -0.43
N SER A 388 14.61 -24.53 -0.65
CA SER A 388 13.76 -25.58 -0.07
C SER A 388 12.72 -25.19 0.99
N VAL A 389 12.03 -24.06 0.84
CA VAL A 389 10.67 -23.98 1.41
C VAL A 389 9.68 -24.75 0.50
N GLY A 390 10.00 -26.02 0.25
CA GLY A 390 9.28 -26.93 -0.64
C GLY A 390 8.12 -27.55 0.11
N ALA A 391 6.93 -27.40 -0.45
CA ALA A 391 5.75 -28.09 0.02
C ALA A 391 5.68 -29.51 -0.56
N ASP A 392 5.44 -30.49 0.31
CA ASP A 392 4.66 -31.67 -0.04
C ASP A 392 3.22 -31.21 -0.34
N HIS A 393 2.95 -30.74 -1.57
CA HIS A 393 1.67 -30.17 -1.99
C HIS A 393 0.85 -31.12 -2.90
N ARG A 394 0.97 -32.44 -2.74
CA ARG A 394 0.05 -33.37 -3.41
C ARG A 394 -1.39 -33.30 -2.87
N GLU A 395 -1.62 -32.82 -1.64
CA GLU A 395 -2.96 -32.84 -1.01
C GLU A 395 -3.82 -31.57 -1.22
N LEU A 396 -3.27 -30.47 -1.76
CA LEU A 396 -4.03 -29.21 -1.91
C LEU A 396 -4.74 -29.05 -3.27
N ARG A 397 -4.55 -29.99 -4.20
CA ARG A 397 -5.37 -30.06 -5.42
C ARG A 397 -6.74 -30.70 -5.18
N ASP A 398 -6.80 -31.72 -4.33
CA ASP A 398 -8.02 -32.53 -4.18
C ASP A 398 -9.14 -31.83 -3.40
N GLY A 399 -8.83 -30.76 -2.65
CA GLY A 399 -9.81 -29.99 -1.88
C GLY A 399 -10.55 -28.87 -2.65
N LEU A 400 -10.13 -28.56 -3.88
CA LEU A 400 -10.77 -27.53 -4.71
C LEU A 400 -11.65 -28.12 -5.83
N ASP A 401 -11.58 -29.43 -6.08
CA ASP A 401 -12.35 -30.11 -7.13
C ASP A 401 -13.65 -30.76 -6.63
N GLY A 402 -13.87 -30.81 -5.31
CA GLY A 402 -15.12 -31.28 -4.73
C GLY A 402 -16.07 -30.12 -4.49
N HIS A 403 -16.86 -29.72 -5.49
CA HIS A 403 -18.24 -29.18 -5.41
C HIS A 403 -18.62 -28.53 -6.75
N ALA A 404 -18.88 -29.37 -7.76
CA ALA A 404 -19.65 -28.97 -8.94
C ALA A 404 -21.00 -29.73 -8.91
N PRO A 405 -22.15 -29.07 -9.07
CA PRO A 405 -23.44 -29.75 -9.24
C PRO A 405 -23.46 -30.47 -10.60
N ALA A 406 -24.01 -31.69 -10.59
CA ALA A 406 -24.25 -32.48 -11.79
C ALA A 406 -25.35 -31.87 -12.67
N ASP A 407 -25.25 -32.20 -13.96
CA ASP A 407 -26.21 -32.00 -15.06
C ASP A 407 -26.42 -30.59 -15.61
N LEU A 408 -25.81 -30.31 -16.77
CA LEU A 408 -26.50 -29.81 -17.97
C LEU A 408 -25.72 -30.20 -19.23
N GLY A 409 -26.44 -30.70 -20.23
CA GLY A 409 -25.93 -31.41 -21.39
C GLY A 409 -25.17 -30.56 -22.43
N ARG A 410 -24.05 -31.14 -22.89
CA ARG A 410 -23.50 -31.21 -24.25
C ARG A 410 -24.02 -30.16 -25.28
N ALA A 411 -23.35 -29.00 -25.34
CA ALA A 411 -23.02 -28.36 -26.61
C ALA A 411 -21.84 -27.39 -26.44
N ASP A 412 -20.93 -27.46 -27.41
CA ASP A 412 -19.90 -26.49 -27.79
C ASP A 412 -18.49 -26.60 -27.16
N ARG A 413 -17.59 -27.19 -27.96
CA ARG A 413 -16.14 -27.22 -27.74
C ARG A 413 -15.55 -25.90 -28.25
N GLY A 414 -15.15 -25.01 -27.35
CA GLY A 414 -14.40 -23.82 -27.74
C GLY A 414 -13.93 -22.94 -26.58
N ARG A 415 -12.74 -23.25 -26.04
CA ARG A 415 -11.70 -22.34 -25.47
C ARG A 415 -10.99 -22.96 -24.27
N GLN A 416 -9.70 -23.17 -24.45
CA GLN A 416 -8.72 -23.57 -23.43
C GLN A 416 -8.43 -22.43 -22.43
N LEU A 417 -8.17 -22.86 -21.19
CA LEU A 417 -7.20 -22.34 -20.21
C LEU A 417 -7.24 -20.84 -19.88
N ARG A 418 -7.98 -20.47 -18.82
CA ARG A 418 -7.71 -19.26 -18.05
C ARG A 418 -6.83 -19.60 -16.84
N LYS A 419 -5.57 -19.15 -16.89
CA LYS A 419 -4.69 -19.03 -15.72
C LYS A 419 -5.28 -18.00 -14.76
N LEU A 420 -5.25 -18.32 -13.47
CA LEU A 420 -5.53 -17.43 -12.35
C LEU A 420 -4.46 -16.31 -12.33
N THR A 421 -4.84 -15.07 -12.63
CA THR A 421 -3.98 -13.90 -12.47
C THR A 421 -4.29 -13.26 -11.13
N VAL A 422 -3.34 -13.29 -10.19
CA VAL A 422 -3.38 -12.48 -8.97
C VAL A 422 -3.23 -11.01 -9.38
N LEU A 423 -4.31 -10.23 -9.19
CA LEU A 423 -4.35 -8.80 -9.48
C LEU A 423 -3.72 -8.01 -8.34
N THR A 424 -2.50 -7.50 -8.57
CA THR A 424 -1.98 -6.31 -7.90
C THR A 424 -1.65 -5.26 -8.95
N VAL A 425 -2.32 -4.11 -8.80
CA VAL A 425 -2.12 -2.79 -9.44
C VAL A 425 -1.94 -2.81 -10.96
N GLY A 426 -3.06 -2.84 -11.67
CA GLY A 426 -3.19 -2.30 -13.02
C GLY A 426 -4.19 -1.16 -13.00
N ALA A 427 -3.85 -0.03 -13.62
CA ALA A 427 -4.72 1.11 -13.85
C ALA A 427 -6.10 0.69 -14.41
N PRO A 428 -7.17 1.47 -14.20
CA PRO A 428 -8.52 1.10 -14.63
C PRO A 428 -8.59 0.94 -16.17
N PRO A 429 -9.48 0.06 -16.68
CA PRO A 429 -9.52 -0.27 -18.10
C PRO A 429 -10.10 0.89 -18.92
N VAL A 430 -9.27 1.51 -19.76
CA VAL A 430 -9.75 2.41 -20.83
C VAL A 430 -10.32 1.56 -21.97
N ARG A 431 -11.54 1.88 -22.41
CA ARG A 431 -12.26 1.19 -23.47
C ARG A 431 -11.52 1.33 -24.82
N ARG A 432 -11.35 0.18 -25.50
CA ARG A 432 -11.01 -0.06 -26.92
C ARG A 432 -10.32 1.11 -27.67
N LEU A 433 -9.01 0.96 -27.90
CA LEU A 433 -8.35 1.54 -29.08
C LEU A 433 -7.69 0.41 -29.88
N VAL A 434 -7.99 0.37 -31.17
CA VAL A 434 -7.40 -0.59 -32.13
C VAL A 434 -6.01 -0.07 -32.51
N PHE A 435 -4.95 -0.83 -32.23
CA PHE A 435 -3.60 -0.51 -32.71
C PHE A 435 -3.24 -1.38 -33.92
N ARG A 436 -2.88 -0.72 -35.03
CA ARG A 436 -2.27 -1.33 -36.20
C ARG A 436 -0.75 -1.23 -36.03
N ILE A 437 -0.09 -2.36 -35.79
CA ILE A 437 1.38 -2.44 -35.68
C ILE A 437 1.94 -2.50 -37.10
N LEU A 438 2.69 -1.47 -37.51
CA LEU A 438 3.62 -1.58 -38.63
C LEU A 438 5.02 -1.76 -38.05
N ARG A 439 5.59 -2.95 -38.28
CA ARG A 439 7.03 -3.20 -38.19
C ARG A 439 7.65 -2.66 -39.47
N ASP A 440 8.78 -1.97 -39.36
CA ASP A 440 9.74 -1.97 -40.46
C ASP A 440 11.15 -2.24 -39.89
N PRO A 441 11.96 -3.10 -40.54
CA PRO A 441 13.24 -3.55 -40.01
C PRO A 441 14.42 -2.69 -40.51
N GLU A 442 15.42 -2.58 -39.62
CA GLU A 442 16.86 -2.46 -39.85
C GLU A 442 17.47 -1.55 -40.94
N ARG A 443 18.30 -0.61 -40.44
CA ARG A 443 19.69 -0.28 -40.83
C ARG A 443 20.20 -0.79 -42.19
N VAL A 444 20.67 0.13 -43.04
CA VAL A 444 21.77 -0.12 -44.01
C VAL A 444 22.71 1.08 -44.11
N SER A 445 24.01 0.84 -43.89
CA SER A 445 25.14 1.76 -44.14
C SER A 445 25.54 1.79 -45.63
N PRO A 446 26.19 2.86 -46.15
CA PRO A 446 26.67 2.92 -47.53
C PRO A 446 28.19 2.60 -47.62
N PRO A 447 28.83 2.58 -48.80
CA PRO A 447 28.52 1.81 -50.00
C PRO A 447 29.73 0.95 -50.45
N ARG A 448 29.49 -0.13 -51.21
CA ARG A 448 30.52 -0.77 -52.06
C ARG A 448 29.94 -1.06 -53.44
N ARG A 449 30.47 -0.39 -54.47
CA ARG A 449 30.23 -0.74 -55.88
C ARG A 449 31.18 -1.84 -56.32
N PRO A 450 30.70 -2.87 -57.03
CA PRO A 450 31.51 -3.66 -57.95
C PRO A 450 31.43 -3.13 -59.39
N SER A 451 32.42 -3.54 -60.16
CA SER A 451 32.83 -3.15 -61.49
C SER A 451 32.12 -3.92 -62.64
N SER A 452 32.45 -3.49 -63.86
CA SER A 452 32.18 -4.04 -65.20
C SER A 452 30.80 -3.67 -65.81
N GLY A 453 30.69 -3.23 -67.06
CA GLY A 453 31.68 -2.96 -68.10
C GLY A 453 31.00 -2.28 -69.30
N GLY A 454 31.75 -1.47 -70.04
CA GLY A 454 31.28 -0.80 -71.26
C GLY A 454 32.44 -0.07 -71.93
N ARG A 455 32.93 -0.65 -73.03
CA ARG A 455 34.07 -0.18 -73.84
C ARG A 455 33.77 1.15 -74.55
N GLY A 456 34.83 1.94 -74.77
CA GLY A 456 34.88 2.92 -75.86
C GLY A 456 35.91 4.04 -75.68
N LEU A 457 37.14 3.82 -76.18
CA LEU A 457 38.01 4.75 -76.95
C LEU A 457 38.09 6.23 -76.50
N SER A 458 39.22 6.93 -76.30
CA SER A 458 40.54 6.91 -76.95
C SER A 458 41.40 8.05 -76.37
N ARG A 459 42.73 7.85 -76.35
CA ARG A 459 43.84 8.84 -76.35
C ARG A 459 44.18 9.67 -75.09
N SER A 460 45.36 9.34 -74.55
CA SER A 460 46.27 10.16 -73.71
C SER A 460 47.04 11.21 -74.56
N PRO A 461 48.09 11.91 -74.05
CA PRO A 461 48.51 12.20 -72.66
C PRO A 461 48.88 13.69 -72.43
N VAL A 462 49.40 14.02 -71.23
CA VAL A 462 50.61 14.87 -70.96
C VAL A 462 50.44 16.00 -69.93
N ARG A 463 51.25 15.91 -68.83
CA ARG A 463 51.86 16.95 -67.95
C ARG A 463 50.93 17.91 -67.18
N SER A 464 51.29 18.57 -66.07
CA SER A 464 52.38 18.53 -65.07
C SER A 464 52.02 19.59 -64.01
N SER A 465 52.69 19.56 -62.84
CA SER A 465 52.94 20.69 -61.90
C SER A 465 51.71 21.40 -61.30
N GLY A 466 51.49 21.41 -60.00
CA GLY A 466 52.24 22.22 -59.02
C GLY A 466 51.36 23.37 -58.49
N PRO A 467 51.59 23.93 -57.29
CA PRO A 467 50.54 24.36 -56.35
C PRO A 467 50.36 25.90 -56.23
N SER A 468 49.59 26.33 -55.21
CA SER A 468 49.19 27.69 -54.76
C SER A 468 47.90 28.20 -55.42
N THR A 469 46.90 28.71 -54.70
CA THR A 469 46.81 29.44 -53.41
C THR A 469 45.51 29.13 -52.68
#